data_AF-A0A2V8C1T6-F1
#
_entry.id   AF-A0A2V8C1T6-F1
#
_cell.length_a   1.000
_cell.length_b   1.000
_cell.length_c   1.000
_cell.angle_alpha   90.00
_cell.angle_beta   90.00
_cell.angle_gamma   90.00
#
_symmetry.space_group_name_H-M   'P 1'
#
loop_
_entity.id
_entity.type
_entity.pdbx_description
1 polymer ?
#
loop_
_entity_poly.entity_id
_entity_poly.type
_entity_poly.pdbx_seq_one_letter_code
_entity_poly.pdbx_strand_id
1 'polypeptide(L)'
;NTQRLEVFLAGPLEWTLFDQEDAREAGLVRANLEIAGKPIGAYDVLIAGQARRRGATLVTSNVGEFERVGGLKWEDWAVSRR
;
A
#
# COMPACT_ATOMS: atom_id res chain seq x y z
N ASN A 1 -7.37 13.04 -18.29
CA ASN A 1 -6.40 12.52 -17.30
C ASN A 1 -5.29 11.66 -17.92
N THR A 2 -5.51 10.97 -19.04
CA THR A 2 -4.52 10.05 -19.68
C THR A 2 -3.14 10.68 -19.90
N GLN A 3 -3.04 11.84 -20.56
CA GLN A 3 -1.74 12.52 -20.75
C GLN A 3 -1.04 12.90 -19.44
N ARG A 4 -1.78 13.30 -18.39
CA ARG A 4 -1.19 13.61 -17.08
C ARG A 4 -0.63 12.37 -16.41
N LEU A 5 -1.31 11.23 -16.60
CA LEU A 5 -0.84 9.94 -16.12
C LEU A 5 0.44 9.54 -16.87
N GLU A 6 0.46 9.61 -18.20
CA GLU A 6 1.65 9.30 -19.01
C GLU A 6 2.88 10.11 -18.56
N VAL A 7 2.71 11.43 -18.34
CA VAL A 7 3.80 12.30 -17.83
C VAL A 7 4.25 11.88 -16.43
N PHE A 8 3.32 11.59 -15.51
CA PHE A 8 3.66 11.13 -14.16
C PHE A 8 4.44 9.80 -14.19
N LEU A 9 4.00 8.88 -15.06
CA LEU A 9 4.57 7.55 -15.21
C LEU A 9 5.90 7.52 -15.98
N ALA A 10 6.23 8.57 -16.72
CA ALA A 10 7.52 8.73 -17.40
C ALA A 10 8.65 9.20 -16.46
N GLY A 11 8.35 9.49 -15.19
CA GLY A 11 9.34 9.85 -14.18
C GLY A 11 10.25 8.67 -13.79
N PRO A 12 11.20 8.89 -12.86
CA PRO A 12 12.14 7.87 -12.39
C PRO A 12 11.47 6.89 -11.41
N LEU A 13 10.39 6.26 -11.84
CA LEU A 13 9.65 5.26 -11.08
C LEU A 13 10.04 3.87 -11.57
N GLU A 14 10.35 2.99 -10.63
CA GLU A 14 10.50 1.57 -10.91
C GLU A 14 9.16 0.87 -10.68
N TRP A 15 8.73 0.09 -11.67
CA TRP A 15 7.50 -0.67 -11.62
C TRP A 15 7.77 -2.05 -11.06
N THR A 16 6.99 -2.45 -10.06
CA THR A 16 7.03 -3.80 -9.54
C THR A 16 5.71 -4.50 -9.83
N LEU A 17 5.78 -5.68 -10.45
CA LEU A 17 4.61 -6.51 -10.67
C LEU A 17 4.13 -7.15 -9.36
N PHE A 18 2.82 -7.23 -9.22
CA PHE A 18 2.17 -7.98 -8.14
C PHE A 18 2.20 -9.48 -8.46
N ASP A 19 2.84 -10.28 -7.61
CA ASP A 19 3.02 -11.71 -7.82
C ASP A 19 2.22 -12.57 -6.81
N GLN A 20 2.41 -13.90 -6.86
CA GLN A 20 1.70 -14.83 -5.97
C GLN A 20 2.05 -14.68 -4.48
N GLU A 21 3.29 -14.35 -4.17
CA GLU A 21 3.72 -14.17 -2.78
C GLU A 21 3.22 -12.84 -2.21
N ASP A 22 3.02 -11.83 -3.07
CA ASP A 22 2.28 -10.61 -2.70
C ASP A 22 0.83 -10.93 -2.36
N ALA A 23 0.19 -11.80 -3.17
CA ALA A 23 -1.15 -12.28 -2.91
C ALA A 23 -1.25 -13.04 -1.57
N ARG A 24 -0.24 -13.86 -1.26
CA ARG A 24 -0.18 -14.60 0.01
C ARG A 24 -0.08 -13.63 1.20
N GLU A 25 0.79 -12.62 1.11
CA GLU A 25 0.93 -11.62 2.17
C GLU A 25 -0.33 -10.76 2.31
N ALA A 26 -0.95 -10.38 1.20
CA ALA A 26 -2.23 -9.66 1.19
C ALA A 26 -3.35 -10.46 1.87
N GLY A 27 -3.38 -11.78 1.67
CA GLY A 27 -4.31 -12.68 2.37
C GLY A 27 -4.10 -12.68 3.88
N LEU A 28 -2.84 -12.71 4.34
CA LEU A 28 -2.52 -12.62 5.77
C LEU A 28 -2.91 -11.25 6.36
N VAL A 29 -2.64 -10.16 5.63
CA VAL A 29 -3.08 -8.81 6.02
C VAL A 29 -4.59 -8.76 6.18
N ARG A 30 -5.34 -9.27 5.18
CA ARG A 30 -6.80 -9.29 5.21
C ARG A 30 -7.35 -10.07 6.39
N ALA A 31 -6.87 -11.31 6.58
CA ALA A 31 -7.33 -12.17 7.66
C ALA A 31 -7.12 -11.52 9.03
N ASN A 32 -5.95 -10.91 9.27
CA ASN A 32 -5.66 -10.24 10.52
C ASN A 32 -6.57 -9.02 10.78
N LEU A 33 -6.84 -8.22 9.73
CA LEU A 33 -7.72 -7.06 9.84
C LEU A 33 -9.19 -7.47 10.07
N GLU A 34 -9.64 -8.53 9.42
CA GLU A 34 -10.99 -9.09 9.60
C GLU A 34 -11.17 -9.63 11.02
N ILE A 35 -10.20 -10.39 11.54
CA ILE A 35 -10.20 -10.87 12.94
C ILE A 35 -10.24 -9.68 13.92
N ALA A 36 -9.51 -8.60 13.63
CA ALA A 36 -9.49 -7.40 14.45
C ALA A 36 -10.73 -6.50 14.30
N GLY A 37 -11.67 -6.82 13.39
CA GLY A 37 -12.85 -6.01 13.11
C GLY A 37 -12.53 -4.65 12.46
N LYS A 38 -11.39 -4.53 11.77
CA LYS A 38 -10.88 -3.28 11.20
C LYS A 38 -10.52 -3.43 9.73
N PRO A 39 -11.46 -3.79 8.84
CA PRO A 39 -11.17 -3.96 7.42
C PRO A 39 -10.67 -2.64 6.78
N ILE A 40 -9.92 -2.79 5.68
CA ILE A 40 -9.48 -1.70 4.79
C ILE A 40 -9.94 -2.01 3.36
N GLY A 41 -9.81 -1.06 2.45
CA GLY A 41 -10.19 -1.22 1.04
C GLY A 41 -9.52 -2.42 0.38
N ALA A 42 -10.21 -3.07 -0.57
CA ALA A 42 -9.71 -4.30 -1.21
C ALA A 42 -8.38 -4.08 -1.96
N TYR A 43 -8.19 -2.93 -2.61
CA TYR A 43 -6.89 -2.59 -3.23
C TYR A 43 -5.84 -2.19 -2.20
N ASP A 44 -6.22 -1.55 -1.10
CA ASP A 44 -5.32 -1.20 0.00
C ASP A 44 -4.75 -2.46 0.67
N VAL A 45 -5.53 -3.53 0.76
CA VAL A 45 -5.02 -4.86 1.17
C VAL A 45 -3.92 -5.37 0.23
N LEU A 46 -4.09 -5.25 -1.09
CA LEU A 46 -3.09 -5.71 -2.07
C LEU A 46 -1.82 -4.85 -1.98
N ILE A 47 -1.97 -3.54 -1.92
CA ILE A 47 -0.85 -2.58 -1.78
C ILE A 47 -0.10 -2.84 -0.48
N ALA A 48 -0.80 -3.01 0.65
CA ALA A 48 -0.22 -3.30 1.95
C ALA A 48 0.52 -4.64 1.95
N GLY A 49 -0.05 -5.69 1.35
CA GLY A 49 0.59 -6.99 1.22
C GLY A 49 1.89 -6.92 0.42
N GLN A 50 1.87 -6.28 -0.75
CA GLN A 50 3.04 -6.09 -1.62
C GLN A 50 4.15 -5.28 -0.92
N ALA A 51 3.80 -4.19 -0.22
CA ALA A 51 4.76 -3.35 0.50
C ALA A 51 5.34 -4.07 1.72
N ARG A 52 4.49 -4.69 2.55
CA ARG A 52 4.89 -5.39 3.77
C ARG A 52 5.81 -6.57 3.46
N ARG A 53 5.49 -7.36 2.44
CA ARG A 53 6.34 -8.48 2.00
C ARG A 53 7.76 -8.02 1.63
N ARG A 54 7.87 -6.89 0.94
CA ARG A 54 9.17 -6.32 0.52
C ARG A 54 9.87 -5.53 1.63
N GLY A 55 9.25 -5.36 2.80
CA GLY A 55 9.75 -4.50 3.86
C GLY A 55 9.87 -3.02 3.45
N ALA A 56 9.13 -2.62 2.41
CA ALA A 56 9.13 -1.28 1.84
C ALA A 56 8.31 -0.32 2.71
N THR A 57 8.63 0.97 2.64
CA THR A 57 7.83 2.04 3.26
C THR A 57 6.74 2.46 2.28
N LEU A 58 5.48 2.31 2.67
CA LEU A 58 4.34 2.79 1.91
C LEU A 58 4.13 4.29 2.14
N VAL A 59 4.26 5.09 1.09
CA VAL A 59 3.89 6.51 1.14
C VAL A 59 2.40 6.65 0.88
N THR A 60 1.65 7.24 1.80
CA THR A 60 0.18 7.34 1.70
C THR A 60 -0.38 8.58 2.39
N SER A 61 -1.46 9.13 1.85
CA SER A 61 -2.31 10.11 2.55
C SER A 61 -3.52 9.44 3.26
N ASN A 62 -3.68 8.13 3.12
CA ASN A 62 -4.74 7.34 3.77
C ASN A 62 -4.21 6.66 5.06
N VAL A 63 -3.61 7.45 5.95
CA VAL A 63 -2.95 6.93 7.16
C VAL A 63 -3.89 6.06 7.99
N GLY A 64 -5.15 6.49 8.14
CA GLY A 64 -6.12 5.80 9.00
C GLY A 64 -6.44 4.37 8.60
N GLU A 65 -6.24 3.97 7.34
CA GLU A 65 -6.35 2.58 6.91
C GLU A 65 -5.04 1.83 7.09
N PHE A 66 -3.94 2.36 6.53
CA PHE A 66 -2.66 1.64 6.50
C PHE A 66 -1.99 1.50 7.87
N GLU A 67 -2.26 2.40 8.83
CA GLU A 67 -1.77 2.27 10.21
C GLU A 67 -2.31 1.03 10.93
N ARG A 68 -3.43 0.45 10.45
CA ARG A 68 -4.04 -0.77 11.02
C ARG A 68 -3.26 -2.02 10.64
N VAL A 69 -2.42 -1.97 9.62
CA VAL A 69 -1.68 -3.13 9.11
C VAL A 69 -0.42 -3.34 9.96
N GLY A 70 -0.47 -4.31 10.87
CA GLY A 70 0.69 -4.68 11.68
C GLY A 70 1.91 -5.05 10.83
N GLY A 71 3.07 -4.49 11.17
CA GLY A 71 4.35 -4.74 10.49
C GLY A 71 4.56 -3.96 9.19
N LEU A 72 3.60 -3.16 8.73
CA LEU A 72 3.76 -2.29 7.57
C LEU A 72 4.45 -0.98 7.98
N LYS A 73 5.55 -0.64 7.28
CA LYS A 73 6.15 0.69 7.38
C LYS A 73 5.38 1.65 6.49
N TRP A 74 5.07 2.85 6.98
CA TRP A 74 4.38 3.87 6.19
C TRP A 74 4.85 5.27 6.55
N GLU A 75 4.69 6.19 5.60
CA GLU A 75 4.96 7.62 5.75
C GLU A 75 3.83 8.44 5.11
N ASP A 76 3.51 9.59 5.71
CA ASP A 76 2.60 10.57 5.11
C ASP A 76 3.41 11.79 4.64
N TRP A 77 3.52 11.92 3.31
CA TRP A 77 4.22 13.05 2.69
C TRP A 77 3.33 14.28 2.52
N ALA A 78 2.01 14.16 2.69
CA ALA A 78 1.09 15.30 2.62
C ALA A 78 1.22 16.21 3.85
N VAL A 79 1.64 15.69 5.00
CA VAL A 79 1.83 16.48 6.23
C VAL A 79 2.99 17.48 6.12
N SER A 80 3.95 17.22 5.22
CA SER A 80 5.16 18.04 5.02
C SER A 80 4.93 19.28 4.15
N ARG A 81 3.70 19.49 3.65
CA ARG A 81 3.31 20.68 2.87
C ARG A 81 2.41 21.59 3.72
N ARG A 82 2.98 22.30 4.68
CA ARG A 82 2.43 23.55 5.21
C ARG A 82 3.39 24.68 4.96
#